data_AF-A0A812F5R0-F1
#
_entry.id   AF-A0A812F5R0-F1
#
_cell.length_a   1.000
_cell.length_b   1.000
_cell.length_c   1.000
_cell.angle_alpha   90.00
_cell.angle_beta   90.00
_cell.angle_gamma   90.00
#
_symmetry.space_group_name_H-M   'P 1'
#
loop_
_entity.id
_entity.type
_entity.pdbx_description
1 polymer ?
#
loop_
_entity_poly.entity_id
_entity_poly.type
_entity_poly.pdbx_seq_one_letter_code
_entity_poly.pdbx_strand_id
1 'polypeptide(L)'
;MRSCDVRIRAYRNGKTFEQCVQIAEALNPEFKKIIDNDGKILWSDILQKVDHDELIYKLTLKYLRRDGYDIGNWKIPEVKKASA
;
A
#
# COMPACT_ATOMS: atom_id res chain seq x y z
N MET A 1 7.79 -1.27 25.32
CA MET A 1 6.54 -1.53 24.58
C MET A 1 5.74 -0.23 24.60
N ARG A 2 5.55 0.45 23.46
CA ARG A 2 4.80 1.72 23.42
C ARG A 2 3.33 1.39 23.69
N SER A 3 2.80 1.86 24.81
CA SER A 3 1.39 1.72 25.17
C SER A 3 0.53 2.42 24.12
N CYS A 4 -0.41 1.70 23.52
CA CYS A 4 -1.39 2.29 22.61
C CYS A 4 -2.37 3.11 23.45
N ASP A 5 -2.42 4.42 23.26
CA ASP A 5 -3.37 5.28 23.97
C ASP A 5 -4.79 4.92 23.53
N VAL A 6 -5.63 4.44 24.45
CA VAL A 6 -7.01 4.04 24.14
C VAL A 6 -7.89 5.22 23.68
N ARG A 7 -7.50 6.46 23.98
CA ARG A 7 -8.21 7.68 23.55
C ARG A 7 -7.84 8.11 22.14
N ILE A 8 -6.67 7.70 21.65
CA ILE A 8 -6.19 7.98 20.30
C ILE A 8 -5.77 6.64 19.71
N ARG A 9 -6.64 6.03 18.89
CA ARG A 9 -6.34 4.80 18.12
C ARG A 9 -5.34 5.06 16.99
N ALA A 10 -4.25 5.74 17.32
CA ALA A 10 -3.14 5.97 16.44
C ALA A 10 -2.38 4.65 16.26
N TYR A 11 -2.25 4.26 15.00
CA TYR A 11 -1.38 3.20 14.55
C TYR A 11 0.07 3.67 14.60
N ARG A 12 1.00 2.80 14.18
CA ARG A 12 2.43 3.12 14.11
C ARG A 12 2.60 4.49 13.42
N ASN A 13 3.41 5.35 14.02
CA ASN A 13 3.66 6.74 13.59
C ASN A 13 2.58 7.79 13.93
N GLY A 14 1.64 7.51 14.84
CA GLY A 14 0.71 8.54 15.35
C GLY A 14 -0.52 8.78 14.46
N LYS A 15 -0.70 8.00 13.38
CA LYS A 15 -1.78 8.17 12.39
C LYS A 15 -3.01 7.35 12.78
N THR A 16 -4.21 7.88 12.61
CA THR A 16 -5.44 7.08 12.76
C THR A 16 -5.62 6.12 11.59
N PHE A 17 -6.50 5.12 11.74
CA PHE A 17 -6.82 4.20 10.64
C PHE A 17 -7.33 4.95 9.40
N GLU A 18 -8.23 5.93 9.61
CA GLU A 18 -8.81 6.72 8.53
C GLU A 18 -7.74 7.52 7.78
N GLN A 19 -6.76 8.08 8.48
CA GLN A 19 -5.62 8.75 7.85
C GLN A 19 -4.80 7.75 7.01
N CYS A 20 -4.53 6.54 7.52
CA CYS A 20 -3.83 5.51 6.75
C CYS A 20 -4.61 5.11 5.48
N VAL A 21 -5.94 5.02 5.55
CA VAL A 21 -6.82 4.76 4.41
C VAL A 21 -6.72 5.88 3.38
N GLN A 22 -6.87 7.14 3.81
CA GLN A 22 -6.79 8.31 2.95
C GLN A 22 -5.44 8.40 2.23
N ILE A 23 -4.33 8.16 2.96
CA ILE A 23 -2.98 8.16 2.37
C ILE A 23 -2.85 7.04 1.33
N ALA A 24 -3.28 5.82 1.66
CA ALA A 24 -3.18 4.69 0.73
C ALA A 24 -4.02 4.91 -0.55
N GLU A 25 -5.23 5.47 -0.43
CA GLU A 25 -6.06 5.79 -1.60
C GLU A 25 -5.48 6.95 -2.43
N ALA A 26 -4.86 7.95 -1.79
CA ALA A 26 -4.21 9.06 -2.48
C ALA A 26 -2.96 8.63 -3.28
N LEU A 27 -2.24 7.60 -2.82
CA LEU A 27 -1.05 7.06 -3.50
C LEU A 27 -1.39 6.13 -4.67
N ASN A 28 -2.58 5.52 -4.66
CA ASN A 28 -2.98 4.54 -5.68
C ASN A 28 -2.84 5.06 -7.12
N PRO A 29 -3.28 6.28 -7.47
CA PRO A 29 -3.11 6.83 -8.82
C PRO A 29 -1.65 6.89 -9.28
N GLU A 30 -0.70 7.16 -8.38
CA GLU A 30 0.73 7.17 -8.74
C GLU A 30 1.23 5.77 -9.08
N PHE A 31 0.89 4.77 -8.26
CA PHE A 31 1.26 3.39 -8.51
C PHE A 31 0.65 2.85 -9.82
N LYS A 32 -0.59 3.23 -10.12
CA LYS A 32 -1.23 2.87 -11.39
C LYS A 32 -0.45 3.41 -12.59
N LYS A 33 -0.03 4.69 -12.54
CA LYS A 33 0.79 5.31 -13.60
C LYS A 33 2.14 4.59 -13.77
N ILE A 34 2.79 4.21 -12.67
CA ILE A 34 4.05 3.45 -12.73
C ILE A 34 3.82 2.10 -13.42
N ILE A 35 2.77 1.37 -13.03
CA ILE A 35 2.42 0.09 -13.65
C ILE A 35 2.04 0.25 -15.13
N ASP A 36 1.37 1.35 -15.49
CA ASP A 36 1.01 1.64 -16.89
C ASP A 36 2.24 1.91 -17.77
N ASN A 37 3.26 2.56 -17.23
CA ASN A 37 4.49 2.90 -17.95
C ASN A 37 5.51 1.76 -17.98
N ASP A 38 5.78 1.16 -16.81
CA ASP A 38 6.87 0.18 -16.62
C ASP A 38 6.35 -1.27 -16.69
N GLY A 39 5.04 -1.46 -16.79
CA GLY A 39 4.35 -2.75 -16.83
C GLY A 39 4.18 -3.40 -15.45
N LYS A 40 4.98 -3.01 -14.45
CA LYS A 40 4.94 -3.56 -13.10
C LYS A 40 5.61 -2.64 -12.06
N ILE A 41 5.41 -2.94 -10.78
CA ILE A 41 6.11 -2.33 -9.65
C ILE A 41 6.44 -3.38 -8.59
N LEU A 42 7.62 -3.33 -7.97
CA LEU A 42 8.01 -4.29 -6.94
C LEU A 42 7.41 -3.92 -5.57
N TRP A 43 7.18 -4.94 -4.73
CA TRP A 43 6.74 -4.72 -3.35
C TRP A 43 7.73 -3.89 -2.54
N SER A 44 9.04 -4.05 -2.80
CA SER A 44 10.10 -3.25 -2.18
C SER A 44 9.93 -1.76 -2.48
N ASP A 45 9.57 -1.42 -3.71
CA ASP A 45 9.44 -0.03 -4.15
C ASP A 45 8.19 0.61 -3.54
N ILE A 46 7.09 -0.15 -3.46
CA ILE A 46 5.88 0.29 -2.74
C ILE A 46 6.21 0.52 -1.26
N LEU A 47 6.91 -0.43 -0.62
CA LEU A 47 7.26 -0.33 0.80
C LEU A 47 8.18 0.88 1.07
N GLN A 48 9.13 1.16 0.19
CA GLN A 48 9.99 2.33 0.27
C GLN A 48 9.19 3.62 0.06
N LYS A 49 8.27 3.65 -0.90
CA LYS A 49 7.40 4.80 -1.20
C LYS A 49 6.48 5.18 -0.04
N VAL A 50 6.04 4.21 0.75
CA VAL A 50 5.20 4.44 1.94
C VAL A 50 6.02 4.59 3.23
N ASP A 51 7.33 4.84 3.13
CA ASP A 51 8.25 5.01 4.25
C ASP A 51 8.22 3.84 5.25
N HIS A 52 8.17 2.61 4.72
CA HIS A 52 8.12 1.37 5.50
C HIS A 52 6.93 1.28 6.49
N ASP A 53 5.88 2.07 6.25
CA ASP A 53 4.64 2.01 7.02
C ASP A 53 3.83 0.77 6.60
N GLU A 54 3.96 -0.31 7.38
CA GLU A 54 3.35 -1.61 7.07
C GLU A 54 1.83 -1.56 6.90
N LEU A 55 1.14 -0.64 7.58
CA LEU A 55 -0.31 -0.53 7.46
C LEU A 55 -0.68 0.12 6.13
N ILE A 56 -0.03 1.23 5.79
CA ILE A 56 -0.24 1.91 4.50
C ILE A 56 0.14 0.97 3.36
N TYR A 57 1.28 0.28 3.47
CA TYR A 57 1.71 -0.75 2.51
C TYR A 57 0.62 -1.80 2.23
N LYS A 58 0.07 -2.40 3.29
CA LYS A 58 -1.00 -3.41 3.17
C LYS A 58 -2.28 -2.83 2.57
N LEU A 59 -2.65 -1.61 2.93
CA LEU A 59 -3.82 -0.92 2.38
C LEU A 59 -3.63 -0.61 0.89
N THR A 60 -2.46 -0.12 0.49
CA THR A 60 -2.11 0.11 -0.91
C THR A 60 -2.26 -1.17 -1.74
N LEU A 61 -1.67 -2.29 -1.31
CA LEU A 61 -1.84 -3.57 -2.01
C LEU A 61 -3.31 -4.02 -2.07
N LYS A 62 -4.04 -3.85 -0.97
CA LYS A 62 -5.48 -4.17 -0.93
C LYS A 62 -6.26 -3.36 -1.96
N TYR A 63 -5.98 -2.06 -2.09
CA TYR A 63 -6.69 -1.19 -3.03
C TYR A 63 -6.28 -1.43 -4.48
N LEU A 64 -5.01 -1.69 -4.76
CA LEU A 64 -4.58 -2.14 -6.09
C LEU A 64 -5.29 -3.44 -6.50
N ARG A 65 -5.42 -4.40 -5.57
CA ARG A 65 -6.20 -5.63 -5.82
C ARG A 65 -7.68 -5.35 -6.05
N ARG A 66 -8.29 -4.45 -5.27
CA ARG A 66 -9.69 -4.01 -5.48
C ARG A 66 -9.89 -3.41 -6.87
N ASP A 67 -8.88 -2.70 -7.37
CA ASP A 67 -8.90 -2.02 -8.66
C ASP A 67 -8.53 -2.95 -9.85
N GLY A 68 -8.38 -4.26 -9.60
CA GLY A 68 -8.17 -5.26 -10.65
C GLY A 68 -6.71 -5.54 -11.01
N TYR A 69 -5.75 -5.15 -10.18
CA TYR A 69 -4.34 -5.48 -10.39
C TYR A 69 -3.98 -6.84 -9.77
N ASP A 70 -3.06 -7.56 -10.42
CA ASP A 70 -2.41 -8.74 -9.84
C ASP A 70 -1.30 -8.24 -8.92
N ILE A 71 -1.49 -8.43 -7.60
CA ILE A 71 -0.52 -8.00 -6.58
C ILE A 71 0.59 -9.02 -6.31
N GLY A 72 0.62 -10.14 -7.04
CA GLY A 72 1.64 -11.15 -6.87
C GLY A 72 1.55 -11.91 -5.54
N ASN A 73 2.66 -12.52 -5.14
CA ASN A 73 2.79 -13.31 -3.91
C ASN A 73 4.26 -13.34 -3.43
N TRP A 74 4.54 -14.07 -2.36
CA TRP A 74 5.89 -14.13 -1.78
C TRP A 74 6.98 -14.67 -2.73
N LYS A 75 6.61 -15.46 -3.76
CA LYS A 75 7.54 -15.94 -4.80
C LYS A 75 7.74 -14.91 -5.91
N ILE A 76 6.72 -14.08 -6.17
CA ILE A 76 6.71 -13.06 -7.21
C ILE A 76 6.17 -11.76 -6.59
N PRO A 77 6.99 -11.03 -5.83
CA PRO A 77 6.55 -9.87 -5.05
C PRO A 77 6.50 -8.62 -5.92
N GLU A 78 5.67 -8.65 -6.97
CA GLU A 78 5.46 -7.56 -7.91
C GLU A 78 3.96 -7.35 -8.15
N VAL A 79 3.58 -6.12 -8.43
CA VAL A 79 2.22 -5.74 -8.81
C VAL A 79 2.21 -5.38 -10.30
N LYS A 80 1.26 -5.93 -11.05
CA LYS A 80 1.08 -5.71 -12.48
C LYS A 80 -0.39 -5.70 -12.86
N LYS A 81 -0.71 -5.34 -14.10
CA LYS A 81 -2.09 -5.48 -14.62
C LYS A 81 -2.49 -6.95 -14.55
N ALA A 82 -3.69 -7.24 -14.02
CA ALA A 82 -4.22 -8.59 -14.13
C ALA A 82 -4.46 -8.88 -15.62
N SER A 83 -3.90 -9.98 -16.10
CA SER A 83 -4.26 -10.52 -17.41
C SER A 83 -5.74 -10.90 -17.36
N ALA A 84 -6.54 -10.32 -18.26
CA ALA A 84 -7.92 -10.74 -18.48
C ALA A 84 -7.99 -12.17 -19.01
#